data_AF-A0A6N2RUX5-F1
#
_entry.id   AF-A0A6N2RUX5-F1
#
_cell.length_a   1.000
_cell.length_b   1.000
_cell.length_c   1.000
_cell.angle_alpha   90.00
_cell.angle_beta   90.00
_cell.angle_gamma   90.00
#
_symmetry.space_group_name_H-M   'P 1'
#
loop_
_entity.id
_entity.type
_entity.pdbx_description
1 polymer ?
#
loop_
_entity_poly.entity_id
_entity_poly.type
_entity_poly.pdbx_seq_one_letter_code
_entity_poly.pdbx_strand_id
1 'polypeptide(L)'
;MLFCEGGCGNCANRACLVEMNTSHLTEKAMRLMEQHPAVPLCHESYNYNEAVIDRLTAMGYEVESLKTYATKYPESPQAPQKEDYDTTEEYEDAEKDYGQELNGYTEKCEAIRTRSEAGEISLYLRIESNDITLCYVANTATTVNGTATEMPLSPIEKLEKQDKRNKEIALEKTVEDTKKRILEVDMSERKFGQDEEKMVYFFLLSSLRKEHFNEVGIEDKGSYYYLTSEDKMRIIENLTAKQKAVIRRDYLIANFKDAFGNNATASLLLGFAQKHMPEELANIQDGYNEVYEKRHQRIKEKKAALQEQATQEAEQPDEPQPEAEAQTEPQTEEIAA
;
A
#
# COMPACT_ATOMS: atom_id res chain seq x y z
N MET A 1 -40.51 -41.19 -5.39
CA MET A 1 -39.95 -40.81 -4.08
C MET A 1 -38.44 -40.91 -4.18
N LEU A 2 -37.73 -39.78 -4.14
CA LEU A 2 -36.26 -39.70 -4.20
C LEU A 2 -35.78 -38.69 -3.15
N PHE A 3 -36.11 -38.97 -1.89
CA PHE A 3 -35.52 -38.29 -0.75
C PHE A 3 -35.17 -39.37 0.27
N CYS A 4 -33.87 -39.52 0.54
CA CYS A 4 -33.39 -40.28 1.67
C CYS A 4 -33.03 -39.29 2.78
N GLU A 5 -33.88 -39.23 3.80
CA GLU A 5 -33.45 -38.89 5.15
C GLU A 5 -32.54 -40.02 5.64
N GLY A 6 -31.27 -39.72 5.91
CA GLY A 6 -30.28 -40.67 6.42
C GLY A 6 -29.18 -41.02 5.41
N GLY A 7 -27.97 -40.54 5.68
CA GLY A 7 -26.67 -41.03 5.16
C GLY A 7 -26.60 -41.38 3.66
N CYS A 8 -26.43 -40.38 2.79
CA CYS A 8 -26.39 -40.61 1.34
C CYS A 8 -24.98 -40.94 0.81
N GLY A 9 -24.59 -42.22 0.85
CA GLY A 9 -23.39 -42.70 0.14
C GLY A 9 -23.49 -42.72 -1.39
N ASN A 10 -24.68 -42.45 -1.97
CA ASN A 10 -24.99 -42.59 -3.40
C ASN A 10 -25.66 -41.35 -4.03
N CYS A 11 -25.38 -40.14 -3.54
CA CYS A 11 -26.03 -38.92 -4.05
C CYS A 11 -25.54 -38.55 -5.47
N ALA A 12 -26.42 -38.55 -6.47
CA ALA A 12 -26.11 -38.12 -7.84
C ALA A 12 -26.16 -36.58 -8.04
N ASN A 13 -26.49 -35.82 -7.00
CA ASN A 13 -26.51 -34.36 -7.06
C ASN A 13 -25.08 -33.82 -6.85
N ARG A 14 -24.49 -33.30 -7.93
CA ARG A 14 -23.13 -32.72 -7.92
C ARG A 14 -22.93 -31.66 -6.84
N ALA A 15 -23.91 -30.78 -6.63
CA ALA A 15 -23.79 -29.73 -5.62
C ALA A 15 -23.75 -30.33 -4.20
N CYS A 16 -24.55 -31.36 -3.94
CA CYS A 16 -24.53 -32.09 -2.68
C CYS A 16 -23.19 -32.80 -2.45
N LEU A 17 -22.63 -33.45 -3.47
CA LEU A 17 -21.32 -34.11 -3.37
C LEU A 17 -20.19 -33.11 -3.08
N VAL A 18 -20.19 -31.94 -3.73
CA VAL A 18 -19.20 -30.89 -3.47
C VAL A 18 -19.32 -30.41 -2.03
N GLU A 19 -20.52 -30.10 -1.54
CA GLU A 19 -20.73 -29.64 -0.17
C GLU A 19 -20.33 -30.69 0.88
N MET A 20 -20.64 -31.97 0.65
CA MET A 20 -20.22 -33.07 1.52
C MET A 20 -18.70 -33.21 1.56
N ASN A 21 -18.03 -33.11 0.40
CA ASN A 21 -16.58 -33.15 0.32
C ASN A 21 -15.95 -31.95 1.05
N THR A 22 -16.44 -30.73 0.79
CA THR A 22 -15.97 -29.51 1.47
C THR A 22 -16.15 -29.63 2.99
N SER A 23 -17.30 -30.12 3.46
CA SER A 23 -17.55 -30.34 4.90
C SER A 23 -16.60 -31.38 5.48
N HIS A 24 -16.46 -32.52 4.80
CA HIS A 24 -15.55 -33.60 5.23
C HIS A 24 -14.10 -33.13 5.35
N LEU A 25 -13.60 -32.40 4.34
CA LEU A 25 -12.24 -31.86 4.35
C LEU A 25 -12.07 -30.79 5.42
N THR A 26 -13.05 -29.92 5.64
CA THR A 26 -13.02 -28.93 6.73
C THR A 26 -12.94 -29.61 8.09
N GLU A 27 -13.76 -30.64 8.34
CA GLU A 27 -13.73 -31.42 9.58
C GLU A 27 -12.42 -32.21 9.73
N LYS A 28 -11.86 -32.73 8.63
CA LYS A 28 -10.54 -33.39 8.63
C LYS A 28 -9.45 -32.38 8.98
N ALA A 29 -9.50 -31.16 8.44
CA ALA A 29 -8.53 -30.09 8.74
C ALA A 29 -8.51 -29.78 10.23
N MET A 30 -9.69 -29.59 10.83
CA MET A 30 -9.82 -29.29 12.26
C MET A 30 -9.26 -30.40 13.14
N ARG A 31 -9.59 -31.67 12.84
CA ARG A 31 -9.03 -32.82 13.57
C ARG A 31 -7.51 -32.90 13.47
N LEU A 32 -6.94 -32.64 12.30
CA LEU A 32 -5.49 -32.66 12.10
C LEU A 32 -4.80 -31.49 12.83
N MET A 33 -5.42 -30.31 12.87
CA MET A 33 -4.90 -29.18 13.66
C MET A 33 -4.93 -29.46 15.16
N GLU A 34 -5.95 -30.16 15.67
CA GLU A 34 -5.98 -30.60 17.08
C GLU A 34 -4.85 -31.59 17.40
N GLN A 35 -4.55 -32.50 16.46
CA GLN A 35 -3.45 -33.46 16.59
C GLN A 35 -2.07 -32.82 16.42
N HIS A 36 -1.99 -31.76 15.62
CA HIS A 36 -0.74 -31.08 15.25
C HIS A 36 -0.87 -29.55 15.42
N PRO A 37 -1.02 -29.04 16.65
CA PRO A 37 -1.35 -27.62 16.90
C PRO A 37 -0.25 -26.64 16.48
N ALA A 38 0.98 -27.12 16.30
CA ALA A 38 2.12 -26.32 15.85
C ALA A 38 2.30 -26.33 14.31
N VAL A 39 1.48 -27.08 13.58
CA VAL A 39 1.61 -27.27 12.13
C VAL A 39 0.55 -26.43 11.41
N PRO A 40 0.95 -25.39 10.66
CA PRO A 40 0.01 -24.52 9.96
C PRO A 40 -0.66 -25.21 8.77
N LEU A 41 -1.83 -24.70 8.40
CA LEU A 41 -2.52 -25.08 7.18
C LEU A 41 -1.89 -24.38 5.98
N CYS A 42 -1.84 -25.07 4.85
CA CYS A 42 -1.39 -24.47 3.61
C CYS A 42 -2.09 -25.03 2.38
N HIS A 43 -1.84 -24.41 1.24
CA HIS A 43 -2.15 -24.94 -0.08
C HIS A 43 -1.03 -24.60 -1.06
N GLU A 44 -0.88 -25.39 -2.11
CA GLU A 44 0.00 -25.06 -3.24
C GLU A 44 -0.73 -24.22 -4.28
N SER A 45 0.00 -23.71 -5.27
CA SER A 45 -0.58 -22.92 -6.39
C SER A 45 -1.60 -23.70 -7.23
N TYR A 46 -1.56 -25.04 -7.19
CA TYR A 46 -2.42 -25.91 -7.98
C TYR A 46 -2.92 -27.08 -7.11
N ASN A 47 -4.02 -27.72 -7.53
CA ASN A 47 -4.57 -28.92 -6.87
C ASN A 47 -4.99 -28.70 -5.40
N TYR A 48 -5.77 -27.66 -5.12
CA TYR A 48 -6.36 -27.39 -3.81
C TYR A 48 -7.87 -27.16 -3.90
N ASN A 49 -8.55 -27.29 -2.78
CA ASN A 49 -9.99 -27.03 -2.67
C ASN A 49 -10.25 -25.61 -2.14
N GLU A 50 -10.51 -24.67 -3.04
CA GLU A 50 -10.76 -23.26 -2.71
C GLU A 50 -11.92 -23.07 -1.72
N ALA A 51 -13.02 -23.82 -1.89
CA ALA A 51 -14.17 -23.72 -0.99
C ALA A 51 -13.85 -24.12 0.45
N VAL A 52 -12.91 -25.05 0.66
CA VAL A 52 -12.43 -25.43 2.00
C VAL A 52 -11.58 -24.31 2.59
N ILE A 53 -10.71 -23.69 1.79
CA ILE A 53 -9.89 -22.54 2.22
C ILE A 53 -10.78 -21.37 2.62
N ASP A 54 -11.79 -21.04 1.81
CA ASP A 54 -12.73 -19.96 2.11
C ASP A 54 -13.50 -20.24 3.41
N ARG A 55 -13.97 -21.48 3.61
CA ARG A 55 -14.68 -21.87 4.83
C ARG A 55 -13.80 -21.78 6.06
N LEU A 56 -12.57 -22.29 5.99
CA LEU A 56 -11.59 -22.20 7.08
C LEU A 56 -11.21 -20.74 7.38
N THR A 57 -11.00 -19.93 6.34
CA THR A 57 -10.71 -18.49 6.46
C THR A 57 -11.88 -17.75 7.11
N ALA A 58 -13.12 -18.06 6.73
CA ALA A 58 -14.33 -17.49 7.34
C ALA A 58 -14.49 -17.90 8.81
N MET A 59 -13.96 -19.07 9.20
CA MET A 59 -13.88 -19.51 10.59
C MET A 59 -12.71 -18.86 11.37
N GLY A 60 -11.84 -18.11 10.69
CA GLY A 60 -10.70 -17.41 11.28
C GLY A 60 -9.37 -18.17 11.24
N TYR A 61 -9.31 -19.31 10.55
CA TYR A 61 -8.04 -20.02 10.35
C TYR A 61 -7.24 -19.38 9.22
N GLU A 62 -5.94 -19.24 9.45
CA GLU A 62 -5.01 -18.81 8.41
C GLU A 62 -4.57 -20.02 7.57
N VAL A 63 -4.60 -19.86 6.25
CA VAL A 63 -4.14 -20.87 5.30
C VAL A 63 -3.07 -20.24 4.42
N GLU A 64 -1.84 -20.73 4.53
CA GLU A 64 -0.71 -20.19 3.78
C GLU A 64 -0.70 -20.68 2.32
N SER A 65 -0.37 -19.78 1.39
CA SER A 65 -0.12 -20.14 -0.01
C SER A 65 1.36 -20.45 -0.23
N LEU A 66 1.70 -21.71 -0.44
CA LEU A 66 3.07 -22.16 -0.68
C LEU A 66 3.50 -21.84 -2.11
N LYS A 67 4.63 -21.14 -2.24
CA LYS A 67 5.26 -20.82 -3.53
C LYS A 67 6.11 -21.96 -4.10
N THR A 68 6.45 -22.92 -3.28
CA THR A 68 7.31 -24.07 -3.61
C THR A 68 6.55 -25.37 -3.38
N TYR A 69 6.94 -26.42 -4.10
CA TYR A 69 6.34 -27.73 -3.95
C TYR A 69 6.70 -28.34 -2.59
N ALA A 70 5.70 -28.89 -1.90
CA ALA A 70 5.87 -29.56 -0.63
C ALA A 70 6.04 -31.07 -0.82
N THR A 71 7.02 -31.63 -0.11
CA THR A 71 7.24 -33.08 -0.09
C THR A 71 6.28 -33.72 0.91
N LYS A 72 5.55 -34.76 0.51
CA LYS A 72 4.66 -35.51 1.40
C LYS A 72 5.45 -36.13 2.56
N TYR A 73 4.89 -36.08 3.75
CA TYR A 73 5.43 -36.82 4.90
C TYR A 73 5.36 -38.32 4.60
N PRO A 74 6.35 -39.14 5.01
CA PRO A 74 6.31 -40.59 4.82
C PRO A 74 5.01 -41.20 5.36
N GLU A 75 4.45 -42.17 4.64
CA GLU A 75 3.31 -42.96 5.09
C GLU A 75 3.81 -44.23 5.78
N SER A 76 3.15 -44.61 6.87
CA SER A 76 3.47 -45.86 7.55
C SER A 76 3.15 -47.05 6.64
N PRO A 77 4.05 -48.06 6.54
CA PRO A 77 3.73 -49.27 5.81
C PRO A 77 2.54 -49.99 6.44
N GLN A 78 1.80 -50.75 5.64
CA GLN A 78 0.66 -51.54 6.10
C GLN A 78 1.14 -52.91 6.59
N ALA A 79 0.71 -53.30 7.79
CA ALA A 79 1.04 -54.62 8.32
C ALA A 79 0.34 -55.72 7.48
N PRO A 80 1.07 -56.76 7.05
CA PRO A 80 0.49 -57.85 6.28
C PRO A 80 -0.57 -58.56 7.13
N GLN A 81 -1.72 -58.89 6.53
CA GLN A 81 -2.75 -59.69 7.20
C GLN A 81 -2.55 -61.15 6.84
N LYS A 82 -2.60 -62.04 7.83
CA LYS A 82 -2.35 -63.46 7.63
C LYS A 82 -3.33 -64.08 6.62
N GLU A 83 -4.54 -63.54 6.55
CA GLU A 83 -5.61 -63.96 5.66
C GLU A 83 -5.31 -63.69 4.16
N ASP A 84 -4.34 -62.81 3.86
CA ASP A 84 -3.96 -62.44 2.49
C ASP A 84 -2.95 -63.43 1.86
N TYR A 85 -2.52 -64.47 2.60
CA TYR A 85 -1.47 -65.41 2.17
C TYR A 85 -1.93 -66.86 2.26
N ASP A 86 -1.63 -67.64 1.22
CA ASP A 86 -2.02 -69.06 1.11
C ASP A 86 -1.14 -69.98 1.98
N THR A 87 0.08 -69.54 2.29
CA THR A 87 1.06 -70.32 3.04
C THR A 87 1.68 -69.53 4.19
N THR A 88 2.12 -70.26 5.23
CA THR A 88 2.81 -69.66 6.37
C THR A 88 4.15 -69.05 5.98
N GLU A 89 4.90 -69.67 5.06
CA GLU A 89 6.19 -69.13 4.59
C GLU A 89 6.03 -67.79 3.89
N GLU A 90 5.02 -67.63 3.01
CA GLU A 90 4.77 -66.35 2.32
C GLU A 90 4.38 -65.23 3.30
N TYR A 91 3.61 -65.55 4.35
CA TYR A 91 3.29 -64.60 5.41
C TYR A 91 4.52 -64.22 6.25
N GLU A 92 5.37 -65.19 6.59
CA GLU A 92 6.62 -64.94 7.34
C GLU A 92 7.61 -64.07 6.54
N ASP A 93 7.71 -64.28 5.22
CA ASP A 93 8.50 -63.43 4.32
C ASP A 93 7.90 -62.02 4.23
N ALA A 94 6.57 -61.89 4.11
CA ALA A 94 5.91 -60.58 4.11
C ALA A 94 6.08 -59.81 5.42
N GLU A 95 6.03 -60.48 6.57
CA GLU A 95 6.32 -59.88 7.88
C GLU A 95 7.77 -59.38 7.96
N LYS A 96 8.72 -60.11 7.37
CA LYS A 96 10.12 -59.70 7.32
C LYS A 96 10.32 -58.46 6.43
N ASP A 97 9.67 -58.42 5.27
CA ASP A 97 9.71 -57.28 4.36
C ASP A 97 9.05 -56.05 5.01
N TYR A 98 7.89 -56.23 5.64
CA TYR A 98 7.22 -55.19 6.44
C TYR A 98 8.13 -54.65 7.55
N GLY A 99 8.86 -55.52 8.26
CA GLY A 99 9.83 -55.10 9.28
C GLY A 99 10.95 -54.22 8.72
N GLN A 100 11.45 -54.51 7.52
CA GLN A 100 12.45 -53.67 6.85
C GLN A 100 11.86 -52.32 6.40
N GLU A 101 10.66 -52.34 5.81
CA GLU A 101 9.96 -51.12 5.42
C GLU A 101 9.65 -50.23 6.62
N LEU A 102 9.23 -50.82 7.74
CA LEU A 102 8.94 -50.10 8.98
C LEU A 102 10.20 -49.45 9.57
N ASN A 103 11.35 -50.13 9.51
CA ASN A 103 12.63 -49.54 9.91
C ASN A 103 12.99 -48.35 9.00
N GLY A 104 12.89 -48.52 7.68
CA GLY A 104 13.15 -47.44 6.72
C GLY A 104 12.19 -46.24 6.86
N TYR A 105 10.92 -46.49 7.17
CA TYR A 105 9.93 -45.46 7.49
C TYR A 105 10.33 -44.69 8.77
N THR A 106 10.71 -45.41 9.82
CA THR A 106 11.11 -44.83 11.10
C THR A 106 12.32 -43.92 10.94
N GLU A 107 13.37 -44.40 10.25
CA GLU A 107 14.58 -43.60 9.96
C GLU A 107 14.26 -42.31 9.18
N LYS A 108 13.38 -42.39 8.17
CA LYS A 108 12.96 -41.21 7.41
C LYS A 108 12.21 -40.20 8.30
N CYS A 109 11.32 -40.68 9.17
CA CYS A 109 10.57 -39.81 10.09
C CYS A 109 11.50 -39.11 11.10
N GLU A 110 12.49 -39.82 11.64
CA GLU A 110 13.49 -39.25 12.55
C GLU A 110 14.37 -38.21 11.85
N ALA A 111 14.78 -38.47 10.61
CA ALA A 111 15.53 -37.51 9.81
C ALA A 111 14.72 -36.22 9.56
N ILE A 112 13.43 -36.35 9.25
CA ILE A 112 12.54 -35.19 9.07
C ILE A 112 12.37 -34.44 10.38
N ARG A 113 12.12 -35.13 11.50
CA ARG A 113 12.00 -34.49 12.82
C ARG A 113 13.26 -33.70 13.18
N THR A 114 14.44 -34.32 13.04
CA THR A 114 15.73 -33.68 13.35
C THR A 114 15.94 -32.42 12.51
N ARG A 115 15.63 -32.47 11.21
CA ARG A 115 15.74 -31.31 10.30
C ARG A 115 14.72 -30.22 10.63
N SER A 116 13.52 -30.60 11.07
CA SER A 116 12.48 -29.66 11.50
C SER A 116 12.90 -28.94 12.78
N GLU A 117 13.46 -29.67 13.75
CA GLU A 117 13.99 -29.13 15.01
C GLU A 117 15.19 -28.21 14.76
N ALA A 118 16.04 -28.54 13.79
CA ALA A 118 17.14 -27.69 13.33
C ALA A 118 16.67 -26.47 12.52
N GLY A 119 15.37 -26.37 12.19
CA GLY A 119 14.81 -25.28 11.40
C GLY A 119 15.17 -25.32 9.92
N GLU A 120 15.67 -26.44 9.39
CA GLU A 120 15.99 -26.62 7.98
C GLU A 120 14.76 -26.86 7.11
N ILE A 121 13.68 -27.36 7.71
CA ILE A 121 12.40 -27.61 7.05
C ILE A 121 11.27 -27.07 7.91
N SER A 122 10.12 -26.82 7.29
CA SER A 122 8.87 -26.49 7.98
C SER A 122 7.79 -27.50 7.60
N LEU A 123 7.03 -27.97 8.59
CA LEU A 123 5.90 -28.87 8.41
C LEU A 123 4.63 -28.09 8.11
N TYR A 124 3.74 -28.66 7.30
CA TYR A 124 2.43 -28.08 6.97
C TYR A 124 1.35 -29.16 6.81
N LEU A 125 0.11 -28.80 7.07
CA LEU A 125 -1.08 -29.54 6.69
C LEU A 125 -1.59 -28.98 5.35
N ARG A 126 -1.27 -29.66 4.25
CA ARG A 126 -1.61 -29.20 2.91
C ARG A 126 -3.02 -29.63 2.53
N ILE A 127 -3.85 -28.65 2.20
CA ILE A 127 -5.19 -28.83 1.62
C ILE A 127 -5.03 -29.12 0.13
N GLU A 128 -5.36 -30.34 -0.26
CA GLU A 128 -5.44 -30.78 -1.66
C GLU A 128 -6.89 -30.73 -2.15
N SER A 129 -7.15 -31.06 -3.43
CA SER A 129 -8.51 -31.05 -3.98
C SER A 129 -9.49 -31.97 -3.25
N ASN A 130 -9.01 -33.15 -2.80
CA ASN A 130 -9.82 -34.22 -2.22
C ASN A 130 -9.26 -34.77 -0.90
N ASP A 131 -8.15 -34.24 -0.40
CA ASP A 131 -7.56 -34.71 0.85
C ASP A 131 -6.76 -33.63 1.58
N ILE A 132 -6.35 -33.92 2.82
CA ILE A 132 -5.41 -33.11 3.59
C ILE A 132 -4.24 -33.99 4.02
N THR A 133 -3.04 -33.58 3.63
CA THR A 133 -1.81 -34.36 3.79
C THR A 133 -0.79 -33.60 4.64
N LEU A 134 -0.13 -34.27 5.58
CA LEU A 134 1.05 -33.72 6.24
C LEU A 134 2.22 -33.68 5.25
N CYS A 135 2.87 -32.54 5.12
CA CYS A 135 4.00 -32.35 4.21
C CYS A 135 5.06 -31.45 4.82
N TYR A 136 6.19 -31.33 4.13
CA TYR A 136 7.27 -30.44 4.54
C TYR A 136 7.92 -29.73 3.36
N VAL A 137 8.42 -28.52 3.64
CA VAL A 137 9.14 -27.68 2.68
C VAL A 137 10.52 -27.39 3.25
N ALA A 138 11.55 -27.40 2.40
CA ALA A 138 12.87 -26.95 2.80
C ALA A 138 12.88 -25.43 2.99
N ASN A 139 13.32 -24.99 4.16
CA ASN A 139 13.56 -23.58 4.42
C ASN A 139 14.81 -23.21 3.63
N THR A 140 14.68 -22.38 2.59
CA THR A 140 15.84 -21.83 1.92
C THR A 140 16.61 -20.98 2.92
N ALA A 141 17.83 -21.40 3.29
CA ALA A 141 18.70 -20.62 4.14
C ALA A 141 18.89 -19.23 3.51
N THR A 142 18.18 -18.23 4.01
CA THR A 142 18.37 -16.86 3.58
C THR A 142 19.55 -16.37 4.39
N THR A 143 20.76 -16.55 3.88
CA THR A 143 21.96 -15.90 4.41
C THR A 143 21.86 -14.42 4.12
N VAL A 144 21.14 -13.68 4.96
CA VAL A 144 21.23 -12.22 4.98
C VAL A 144 22.53 -11.87 5.67
N ASN A 145 23.55 -11.51 4.89
CA ASN A 145 24.74 -10.76 5.33
C ASN A 145 25.51 -11.32 6.54
N GLY A 146 25.89 -12.61 6.53
CA GLY A 146 27.03 -13.12 7.32
C GLY A 146 27.01 -12.83 8.83
N THR A 147 25.86 -12.56 9.42
CA THR A 147 25.68 -12.26 10.84
C THR A 147 24.52 -13.09 11.37
N ALA A 148 24.81 -13.81 12.46
CA ALA A 148 23.96 -14.67 13.28
C ALA A 148 22.68 -15.19 12.61
N THR A 149 22.67 -16.50 12.31
CA THR A 149 21.45 -17.30 12.17
C THR A 149 20.48 -16.87 13.26
N GLU A 150 19.41 -16.15 12.92
CA GLU A 150 18.33 -15.90 13.88
C GLU A 150 17.92 -17.26 14.42
N MET A 151 17.95 -17.42 15.74
CA MET A 151 17.48 -18.65 16.35
C MET A 151 16.06 -18.93 15.81
N PRO A 152 15.77 -20.15 15.35
CA PRO A 152 14.44 -20.48 14.89
C PRO A 152 13.45 -20.16 16.02
N LEU A 153 12.52 -19.24 15.75
CA LEU A 153 11.50 -18.83 16.71
C LEU A 153 10.74 -20.06 17.19
N SER A 154 10.44 -20.11 18.49
CA SER A 154 9.56 -21.13 19.02
C SER A 154 8.16 -21.02 18.39
N PRO A 155 7.37 -22.10 18.36
CA PRO A 155 6.00 -22.06 17.83
C PRO A 155 5.14 -20.97 18.47
N ILE A 156 5.31 -20.70 19.77
CA ILE A 156 4.56 -19.67 20.50
C ILE A 156 4.95 -18.28 20.03
N GLU A 157 6.25 -17.97 19.93
CA GLU A 157 6.72 -16.66 19.46
C GLU A 157 6.30 -16.36 18.02
N LYS A 158 6.20 -17.40 17.17
CA LYS A 158 5.65 -17.27 15.81
C LYS A 158 4.18 -16.85 15.86
N LEU A 159 3.37 -17.53 16.67
CA LEU A 159 1.94 -17.23 16.85
C LEU A 159 1.72 -15.83 17.45
N GLU A 160 2.54 -15.38 18.39
CA GLU A 160 2.44 -14.02 18.96
C GLU A 160 2.76 -12.93 17.92
N LYS A 161 3.79 -13.13 17.10
CA LYS A 161 4.10 -12.22 15.99
C LYS A 161 2.98 -12.20 14.95
N GLN A 162 2.41 -13.36 14.65
CA GLN A 162 1.30 -13.53 13.74
C GLN A 162 0.03 -12.82 14.25
N ASP A 163 -0.35 -13.00 15.52
CA ASP A 163 -1.49 -12.31 16.13
C ASP A 163 -1.33 -10.78 16.06
N LYS A 164 -0.13 -10.28 16.40
CA LYS A 164 0.18 -8.85 16.28
C LYS A 164 0.00 -8.36 14.84
N ARG A 165 0.51 -9.11 13.84
CA ARG A 165 0.36 -8.74 12.43
C ARG A 165 -1.11 -8.81 11.99
N ASN A 166 -1.86 -9.81 12.44
CA ASN A 166 -3.28 -9.96 12.13
C ASN A 166 -4.10 -8.78 12.66
N LYS A 167 -3.79 -8.30 13.86
CA LYS A 167 -4.39 -7.08 14.42
C LYS A 167 -4.06 -5.82 13.59
N GLU A 168 -2.83 -5.69 13.11
CA GLU A 168 -2.42 -4.59 12.23
C GLU A 168 -3.14 -4.66 10.87
N ILE A 169 -3.22 -5.84 10.25
CA ILE A 169 -3.94 -6.06 8.98
C ILE A 169 -5.42 -5.70 9.13
N ALA A 170 -6.05 -6.10 10.23
CA ALA A 170 -7.45 -5.76 10.51
C ALA A 170 -7.66 -4.24 10.55
N LEU A 171 -6.75 -3.51 11.21
CA LEU A 171 -6.79 -2.05 11.25
C LEU A 171 -6.55 -1.43 9.86
N GLU A 172 -5.53 -1.89 9.13
CA GLU A 172 -5.19 -1.44 7.78
C GLU A 172 -6.38 -1.57 6.82
N LYS A 173 -6.99 -2.76 6.76
CA LYS A 173 -8.16 -3.03 5.92
C LYS A 173 -9.38 -2.21 6.35
N THR A 174 -9.61 -2.06 7.65
CA THR A 174 -10.69 -1.21 8.18
C THR A 174 -10.51 0.23 7.71
N VAL A 175 -9.29 0.77 7.79
CA VAL A 175 -8.99 2.14 7.33
C VAL A 175 -9.15 2.25 5.82
N GLU A 176 -8.66 1.30 5.04
CA GLU A 176 -8.76 1.31 3.59
C GLU A 176 -10.23 1.28 3.11
N ASP A 177 -11.04 0.37 3.64
CA ASP A 177 -12.45 0.24 3.26
C ASP A 177 -13.27 1.44 3.77
N THR A 178 -12.95 1.96 4.96
CA THR A 178 -13.58 3.19 5.47
C THR A 178 -13.28 4.38 4.54
N LYS A 179 -12.04 4.54 4.06
CA LYS A 179 -11.68 5.59 3.09
C LYS A 179 -12.47 5.50 1.79
N LYS A 180 -12.75 4.28 1.30
CA LYS A 180 -13.55 4.08 0.10
C LYS A 180 -15.02 4.45 0.36
N ARG A 181 -15.61 3.87 1.41
CA ARG A 181 -17.04 4.02 1.72
C ARG A 181 -17.41 5.43 2.18
N ILE A 182 -16.53 6.15 2.88
CA ILE A 182 -16.85 7.49 3.40
C ILE A 182 -17.14 8.50 2.27
N LEU A 183 -16.61 8.28 1.06
CA LEU A 183 -16.88 9.12 -0.11
C LEU A 183 -18.30 8.93 -0.67
N GLU A 184 -18.95 7.81 -0.37
CA GLU A 184 -20.30 7.47 -0.85
C GLU A 184 -21.40 7.99 0.09
N VAL A 185 -21.04 8.41 1.29
CA VAL A 185 -21.96 8.89 2.30
C VAL A 185 -22.23 10.38 2.10
N ASP A 186 -23.51 10.75 1.98
CA ASP A 186 -23.88 12.17 1.98
C ASP A 186 -23.69 12.79 3.38
N MET A 187 -22.84 13.82 3.42
CA MET A 187 -22.48 14.56 4.63
C MET A 187 -23.13 15.96 4.67
N SER A 188 -23.86 16.38 3.63
CA SER A 188 -24.32 17.77 3.46
C SER A 188 -25.30 18.26 4.54
N GLU A 189 -26.18 17.38 5.03
CA GLU A 189 -27.15 17.72 6.08
C GLU A 189 -26.64 17.43 7.51
N ARG A 190 -25.44 16.86 7.65
CA ARG A 190 -24.90 16.51 8.97
C ARG A 190 -24.32 17.74 9.64
N LYS A 191 -24.59 17.90 10.94
CA LYS A 191 -24.09 19.04 11.71
C LYS A 191 -22.60 18.89 11.97
N PHE A 192 -21.84 19.93 11.64
CA PHE A 192 -20.42 20.01 11.94
C PHE A 192 -20.17 20.12 13.44
N GLY A 193 -19.54 19.11 14.02
CA GLY A 193 -19.34 18.95 15.46
C GLY A 193 -17.99 19.45 15.97
N GLN A 194 -17.80 19.37 17.30
CA GLN A 194 -16.52 19.69 17.95
C GLN A 194 -15.41 18.71 17.56
N ASP A 195 -15.74 17.43 17.32
CA ASP A 195 -14.75 16.43 16.92
C ASP A 195 -14.22 16.70 15.51
N GLU A 196 -15.10 17.08 14.58
CA GLU A 196 -14.69 17.51 13.25
C GLU A 196 -13.90 18.82 13.28
N GLU A 197 -14.25 19.75 14.18
CA GLU A 197 -13.45 20.96 14.39
C GLU A 197 -12.02 20.59 14.86
N LYS A 198 -11.88 19.66 15.81
CA LYS A 198 -10.59 19.15 16.26
C LYS A 198 -9.81 18.48 15.12
N MET A 199 -10.46 17.69 14.27
CA MET A 199 -9.84 17.08 13.09
C MET A 199 -9.32 18.15 12.11
N VAL A 200 -10.10 19.20 11.85
CA VAL A 200 -9.64 20.34 11.03
C VAL A 200 -8.38 20.95 11.62
N TYR A 201 -8.35 21.23 12.93
CA TYR A 201 -7.16 21.78 13.57
C TYR A 201 -5.96 20.84 13.54
N PHE A 202 -6.16 19.54 13.68
CA PHE A 202 -5.09 18.55 13.54
C PHE A 202 -4.40 18.69 12.19
N PHE A 203 -5.16 18.86 11.10
CA PHE A 203 -4.60 19.07 9.77
C PHE A 203 -3.95 20.45 9.62
N LEU A 204 -4.60 21.52 10.10
CA LEU A 204 -4.09 22.90 10.03
C LEU A 204 -2.76 23.08 10.76
N LEU A 205 -2.51 22.33 11.85
CA LEU A 205 -1.25 22.38 12.61
C LEU A 205 -0.02 22.01 11.77
N SER A 206 -0.19 21.36 10.62
CA SER A 206 0.90 21.11 9.68
C SER A 206 1.48 22.40 9.07
N SER A 207 0.72 23.49 9.11
CA SER A 207 1.15 24.82 8.64
C SER A 207 1.52 25.76 9.78
N LEU A 208 1.47 25.31 11.04
CA LEU A 208 1.83 26.16 12.18
C LEU A 208 3.31 26.54 12.09
N ARG A 209 3.58 27.84 12.12
CA ARG A 209 4.95 28.34 12.07
C ARG A 209 5.60 28.19 13.44
N LYS A 210 6.92 27.98 13.43
CA LYS A 210 7.69 27.67 14.65
C LYS A 210 7.62 28.79 15.68
N GLU A 211 7.49 30.04 15.23
CA GLU A 211 7.38 31.21 16.10
C GLU A 211 6.14 31.14 17.00
N HIS A 212 5.14 30.33 16.64
CA HIS A 212 3.91 30.15 17.40
C HIS A 212 3.84 28.85 18.21
N PHE A 213 4.92 28.05 18.29
CA PHE A 213 4.92 26.80 19.06
C PHE A 213 4.70 27.04 20.56
N ASN A 214 5.33 28.09 21.11
CA ASN A 214 5.11 28.49 22.50
C ASN A 214 3.64 28.86 22.77
N GLU A 215 2.93 29.43 21.78
CA GLU A 215 1.52 29.79 21.95
C GLU A 215 0.61 28.57 22.09
N VAL A 216 1.03 27.41 21.58
CA VAL A 216 0.31 26.12 21.70
C VAL A 216 0.92 25.19 22.75
N GLY A 217 1.78 25.72 23.63
CA GLY A 217 2.35 24.96 24.75
C GLY A 217 3.45 23.97 24.33
N ILE A 218 4.09 24.20 23.19
CA ILE A 218 5.28 23.46 22.76
C ILE A 218 6.50 24.31 23.07
N GLU A 219 7.31 23.85 24.01
CA GLU A 219 8.59 24.48 24.34
C GLU A 219 9.55 24.43 23.13
N ASP A 220 10.46 25.39 23.05
CA ASP A 220 11.48 25.45 22.01
C ASP A 220 12.44 24.25 22.13
N LYS A 221 12.17 23.20 21.35
CA LYS A 221 12.97 21.97 21.26
C LYS A 221 14.12 22.10 20.23
N GLY A 222 14.49 23.32 19.86
CA GLY A 222 15.59 23.62 18.96
C GLY A 222 15.17 23.84 17.50
N SER A 223 16.11 24.34 16.70
CA SER A 223 15.86 24.90 15.37
C SER A 223 15.30 23.91 14.33
N TYR A 224 15.48 22.60 14.51
CA TYR A 224 15.02 21.55 13.57
C TYR A 224 13.73 20.84 14.00
N TYR A 225 13.11 21.25 15.10
CA TYR A 225 11.90 20.59 15.58
C TYR A 225 10.68 20.81 14.67
N TYR A 226 9.89 19.76 14.48
CA TYR A 226 8.60 19.77 13.80
C TYR A 226 7.57 19.08 14.68
N LEU A 227 6.30 19.49 14.58
CA LEU A 227 5.22 18.87 15.35
C LEU A 227 5.01 17.42 14.91
N THR A 228 5.17 16.49 15.84
CA THR A 228 4.81 15.08 15.61
C THR A 228 3.30 14.88 15.65
N SER A 229 2.82 13.71 15.23
CA SER A 229 1.39 13.37 15.36
C SER A 229 0.94 13.40 16.82
N GLU A 230 1.79 12.96 17.76
CA GLU A 230 1.52 13.00 19.20
C GLU A 230 1.42 14.44 19.71
N ASP A 231 2.29 15.34 19.28
CA ASP A 231 2.18 16.76 19.64
C ASP A 231 0.87 17.35 19.14
N LYS A 232 0.52 17.10 17.88
CA LYS A 232 -0.72 17.61 17.28
C LYS A 232 -1.94 17.10 18.03
N MET A 233 -1.99 15.81 18.38
CA MET A 233 -3.06 15.23 19.19
C MET A 233 -3.18 15.93 20.55
N ARG A 234 -2.07 16.12 21.28
CA ARG A 234 -2.08 16.84 22.56
C ARG A 234 -2.57 18.28 22.42
N ILE A 235 -2.16 18.99 21.37
CA ILE A 235 -2.56 20.39 21.13
C ILE A 235 -4.07 20.50 20.90
N ILE A 236 -4.67 19.63 20.09
CA ILE A 236 -6.10 19.72 19.72
C ILE A 236 -7.06 19.35 20.86
N GLU A 237 -6.58 18.74 21.95
CA GLU A 237 -7.42 18.39 23.10
C GLU A 237 -8.09 19.64 23.71
N ASN A 238 -7.34 20.74 23.85
CA ASN A 238 -7.75 21.92 24.61
C ASN A 238 -7.34 23.25 23.95
N LEU A 239 -7.76 23.49 22.71
CA LEU A 239 -7.48 24.75 22.01
C LEU A 239 -8.35 25.93 22.47
N THR A 240 -7.70 27.02 22.89
CA THR A 240 -8.35 28.30 23.16
C THR A 240 -8.72 29.04 21.87
N ALA A 241 -9.67 29.98 21.93
CA ALA A 241 -10.05 30.83 20.79
C ALA A 241 -8.87 31.62 20.20
N LYS A 242 -7.90 32.03 21.05
CA LYS A 242 -6.68 32.72 20.62
C LYS A 242 -5.78 31.80 19.80
N GLN A 243 -5.47 30.61 20.31
CA GLN A 243 -4.66 29.61 19.61
C GLN A 243 -5.29 29.19 18.29
N LYS A 244 -6.62 28.98 18.30
CA LYS A 244 -7.43 28.71 17.10
C LYS A 244 -7.25 29.78 16.02
N ALA A 245 -7.21 31.06 16.38
CA ALA A 245 -7.01 32.16 15.44
C ALA A 245 -5.60 32.18 14.85
N VAL A 246 -4.58 31.87 15.66
CA VAL A 246 -3.17 31.81 15.26
C VAL A 246 -2.95 30.69 14.24
N ILE A 247 -3.43 29.48 14.56
CA ILE A 247 -3.34 28.32 13.66
C ILE A 247 -4.01 28.61 12.31
N ARG A 248 -5.22 29.21 12.31
CA ARG A 248 -5.93 29.60 11.08
C ARG A 248 -5.14 30.61 10.24
N ARG A 249 -4.51 31.61 10.87
CA ARG A 249 -3.71 32.62 10.16
C ARG A 249 -2.47 32.02 9.53
N ASP A 250 -1.77 31.16 10.25
CA ASP A 250 -0.58 30.48 9.74
C ASP A 250 -0.90 29.56 8.56
N TYR A 251 -2.02 28.86 8.63
CA TYR A 251 -2.53 28.10 7.50
C TYR A 251 -2.79 28.99 6.28
N LEU A 252 -3.45 30.15 6.45
CA LEU A 252 -3.66 31.08 5.34
C LEU A 252 -2.33 31.56 4.73
N ILE A 253 -1.38 31.96 5.58
CA ILE A 253 -0.04 32.41 5.15
C ILE A 253 0.68 31.31 4.36
N ALA A 254 0.64 30.06 4.84
CA ALA A 254 1.26 28.93 4.14
C ALA A 254 0.64 28.66 2.76
N ASN A 255 -0.65 28.98 2.56
CA ASN A 255 -1.34 28.82 1.28
C ASN A 255 -1.19 30.01 0.32
N PHE A 256 -0.66 31.15 0.78
CA PHE A 256 -0.35 32.27 -0.11
C PHE A 256 0.94 32.10 -0.93
N LYS A 257 1.70 31.01 -0.72
CA LYS A 257 2.93 30.72 -1.47
C LYS A 257 2.71 30.61 -2.99
N ASP A 258 1.51 30.26 -3.42
CA ASP A 258 1.13 30.11 -4.83
C ASP A 258 0.48 31.39 -5.41
N ALA A 259 0.55 32.52 -4.69
CA ALA A 259 0.15 33.83 -5.20
C ALA A 259 1.14 34.31 -6.28
N PHE A 260 0.66 34.45 -7.51
CA PHE A 260 1.47 35.00 -8.60
C PHE A 260 0.62 35.77 -9.59
N GLY A 261 1.22 36.80 -10.20
CA GLY A 261 0.56 37.63 -11.22
C GLY A 261 -0.79 38.16 -10.75
N ASN A 262 -1.82 37.91 -11.55
CA ASN A 262 -3.20 38.33 -11.29
C ASN A 262 -4.13 37.16 -10.92
N ASN A 263 -3.59 36.05 -10.41
CA ASN A 263 -4.44 34.91 -10.03
C ASN A 263 -5.31 35.23 -8.79
N ALA A 264 -6.31 34.38 -8.54
CA ALA A 264 -7.24 34.58 -7.42
C ALA A 264 -6.52 34.59 -6.06
N THR A 265 -5.51 33.74 -5.87
CA THR A 265 -4.71 33.67 -4.64
C THR A 265 -3.96 34.98 -4.37
N ALA A 266 -3.42 35.63 -5.40
CA ALA A 266 -2.78 36.94 -5.29
C ALA A 266 -3.77 38.02 -4.85
N SER A 267 -4.99 38.00 -5.38
CA SER A 267 -6.05 38.92 -4.95
C SER A 267 -6.40 38.73 -3.47
N LEU A 268 -6.51 37.47 -3.02
CA LEU A 268 -6.75 37.14 -1.60
C LEU A 268 -5.58 37.54 -0.70
N LEU A 269 -4.34 37.32 -1.14
CA LEU A 269 -3.14 37.74 -0.42
C LEU A 269 -3.11 39.26 -0.25
N LEU A 270 -3.35 40.03 -1.31
CA LEU A 270 -3.40 41.49 -1.24
C LEU A 270 -4.53 41.97 -0.32
N GLY A 271 -5.71 41.35 -0.37
CA GLY A 271 -6.80 41.64 0.56
C GLY A 271 -6.46 41.31 2.03
N PHE A 272 -5.74 40.21 2.27
CA PHE A 272 -5.24 39.85 3.59
C PHE A 272 -4.19 40.86 4.08
N ALA A 273 -3.22 41.20 3.24
CA ALA A 273 -2.19 42.18 3.53
C ALA A 273 -2.79 43.57 3.80
N GLN A 274 -3.76 44.02 3.00
CA GLN A 274 -4.47 45.28 3.20
C GLN A 274 -5.15 45.36 4.58
N LYS A 275 -5.62 44.22 5.10
CA LYS A 275 -6.28 44.16 6.42
C LYS A 275 -5.30 44.09 7.59
N HIS A 276 -4.14 43.46 7.40
CA HIS A 276 -3.23 43.08 8.49
C HIS A 276 -1.88 43.82 8.49
N MET A 277 -1.48 44.40 7.36
CA MET A 277 -0.23 45.13 7.13
C MET A 277 -0.42 46.21 6.03
N PRO A 278 -1.39 47.15 6.20
CA PRO A 278 -1.75 48.11 5.15
C PRO A 278 -0.61 49.07 4.77
N GLU A 279 0.21 49.48 5.74
CA GLU A 279 1.31 50.42 5.51
C GLU A 279 2.43 49.76 4.71
N GLU A 280 2.80 48.53 5.07
CA GLU A 280 3.79 47.73 4.35
C GLU A 280 3.32 47.42 2.92
N LEU A 281 2.03 47.11 2.74
CA LEU A 281 1.47 46.88 1.40
C LEU A 281 1.55 48.15 0.54
N ALA A 282 1.18 49.31 1.08
CA ALA A 282 1.25 50.58 0.37
C ALA A 282 2.70 50.88 -0.05
N ASN A 283 3.67 50.71 0.85
CA ASN A 283 5.08 50.91 0.55
C ASN A 283 5.58 49.99 -0.58
N ILE A 284 5.14 48.73 -0.62
CA ILE A 284 5.48 47.79 -1.71
C ILE A 284 4.86 48.25 -3.02
N GLN A 285 3.58 48.62 -3.01
CA GLN A 285 2.86 49.06 -4.21
C GLN A 285 3.44 50.34 -4.79
N ASP A 286 3.75 51.33 -3.95
CA ASP A 286 4.34 52.60 -4.37
C ASP A 286 5.68 52.38 -5.08
N GLY A 287 6.53 51.48 -4.57
CA GLY A 287 7.80 51.13 -5.20
C GLY A 287 7.65 50.57 -6.63
N TYR A 288 6.66 49.70 -6.86
CA TYR A 288 6.41 49.15 -8.20
C TYR A 288 5.66 50.11 -9.12
N ASN A 289 4.70 50.88 -8.58
CA ASN A 289 3.94 51.88 -9.34
C ASN A 289 4.85 52.99 -9.85
N GLU A 290 5.82 53.45 -9.06
CA GLU A 290 6.79 54.45 -9.51
C GLU A 290 7.58 53.97 -10.75
N VAL A 291 8.04 52.72 -10.72
CA VAL A 291 8.76 52.11 -11.85
C VAL A 291 7.83 51.95 -13.06
N TYR A 292 6.59 51.51 -12.84
CA TYR A 292 5.58 51.38 -13.87
C TYR A 292 5.30 52.72 -14.57
N GLU A 293 5.05 53.79 -13.82
CA GLU A 293 4.74 55.12 -14.38
C GLU A 293 5.90 55.66 -15.23
N LYS A 294 7.15 55.51 -14.76
CA LYS A 294 8.35 55.88 -15.55
C LYS A 294 8.42 55.09 -16.87
N ARG A 295 8.12 53.80 -16.85
CA ARG A 295 8.12 52.95 -18.06
C ARG A 295 6.97 53.30 -18.99
N HIS A 296 5.78 53.54 -18.44
CA HIS A 296 4.59 53.94 -19.17
C HIS A 296 4.81 55.25 -19.93
N GLN A 297 5.43 56.24 -19.29
CA GLN A 297 5.79 57.51 -19.92
C GLN A 297 6.74 57.32 -21.12
N ARG A 298 7.80 56.54 -20.96
CA ARG A 298 8.73 56.22 -22.07
C ARG A 298 8.05 55.47 -23.23
N ILE A 299 7.08 54.61 -22.93
CA ILE A 299 6.30 53.92 -23.95
C ILE A 299 5.41 54.91 -24.71
N LYS A 300 4.78 55.87 -24.03
CA LYS A 300 4.01 56.95 -24.67
C LYS A 300 4.88 57.78 -25.61
N GLU A 301 6.06 58.20 -25.16
CA GLU A 301 7.03 58.96 -25.96
C GLU A 301 7.45 58.19 -27.22
N LYS A 302 7.79 56.89 -27.08
CA LYS A 302 8.14 56.04 -28.23
C LYS A 302 6.99 55.87 -29.21
N LYS A 303 5.76 55.69 -28.72
CA LYS A 303 4.57 55.60 -29.59
C LYS A 303 4.36 56.87 -30.40
N ALA A 304 4.52 58.04 -29.78
CA ALA A 304 4.39 59.33 -30.46
C ALA A 304 5.45 59.50 -31.56
N ALA A 305 6.73 59.23 -31.24
CA ALA A 305 7.82 59.33 -32.21
C ALA A 305 7.63 58.40 -33.43
N LEU A 306 7.17 57.16 -33.21
CA LEU A 306 6.89 56.22 -34.31
C LEU A 306 5.68 56.65 -35.16
N GLN A 307 4.66 57.26 -34.56
CA GLN A 307 3.52 57.81 -35.31
C GLN A 307 3.93 59.02 -36.16
N GLU A 308 4.78 59.92 -35.63
CA GLU A 308 5.33 61.04 -36.39
C GLU A 308 6.21 60.57 -37.55
N GLN A 309 7.08 59.57 -37.33
CA GLN A 309 7.89 58.98 -38.39
C GLN A 309 7.04 58.32 -39.48
N ALA A 310 6.01 57.54 -39.10
CA ALA A 310 5.09 56.93 -40.07
C ALA A 310 4.30 57.97 -40.88
N THR A 311 4.00 59.13 -40.29
CA THR A 311 3.33 60.23 -41.00
C THR A 311 4.29 60.92 -41.98
N GLN A 312 5.55 61.11 -41.59
CA GLN A 312 6.59 61.69 -42.47
C GLN A 312 7.01 60.75 -43.61
N GLU A 313 7.08 59.44 -43.38
CA GLU A 313 7.35 58.44 -44.43
C GLU A 313 6.17 58.31 -45.42
N ALA A 314 4.93 58.49 -44.96
CA ALA A 314 3.74 58.52 -45.83
C ALA A 314 3.62 59.81 -46.67
N GLU A 315 4.36 60.87 -46.32
CA GLU A 315 4.40 62.15 -47.04
C GLU A 315 5.61 62.29 -48.00
N GLN A 316 6.50 61.29 -48.09
CA GLN A 316 7.54 61.24 -49.13
C GLN A 316 6.95 60.79 -50.48
N PRO A 317 7.22 61.48 -51.60
CA PRO A 317 6.75 61.05 -52.92
C PRO A 317 7.57 59.87 -53.46
N ASP A 318 6.88 58.86 -53.99
CA ASP A 318 7.44 57.75 -54.77
C ASP A 318 8.26 58.30 -55.96
N GLU A 319 9.59 58.08 -55.97
CA GLU A 319 10.40 58.26 -57.18
C GLU A 319 10.33 56.98 -58.05
N PRO A 320 10.08 57.09 -59.37
CA PRO A 320 9.90 55.94 -60.25
C PRO A 320 11.24 55.30 -60.66
N GLN A 321 11.24 53.97 -60.77
CA GLN A 321 12.29 53.15 -61.39
C GLN A 321 12.56 53.54 -62.86
N PRO A 322 13.79 53.31 -63.37
CA PRO A 322 14.03 53.10 -64.79
C PRO A 322 14.42 51.65 -65.13
N GLU A 323 13.68 51.03 -66.05
CA GLU A 323 14.15 49.97 -66.98
C GLU A 323 14.81 50.69 -68.19
N ALA A 324 15.79 50.23 -68.97
CA ALA A 324 16.44 48.96 -69.30
C ALA A 324 17.93 49.27 -69.69
N GLU A 325 18.90 48.39 -69.99
CA GLU A 325 18.95 47.30 -70.99
C GLU A 325 20.33 46.58 -70.89
N ALA A 326 20.33 45.25 -71.12
CA ALA A 326 21.36 44.29 -71.54
C ALA A 326 22.89 44.59 -71.43
N GLN A 327 23.66 43.68 -70.79
CA GLN A 327 24.53 42.68 -71.47
C GLN A 327 25.44 41.87 -70.48
N THR A 328 25.57 40.59 -70.82
CA THR A 328 26.66 39.62 -70.52
C THR A 328 26.86 39.04 -69.12
N GLU A 329 26.43 37.77 -68.99
CA GLU A 329 27.04 36.69 -68.18
C GLU A 329 28.55 36.51 -68.50
N PRO A 330 29.40 35.92 -67.62
CA PRO A 330 29.18 34.57 -67.07
C PRO A 330 29.63 34.24 -65.62
N GLN A 331 28.97 33.18 -65.10
CA GLN A 331 29.45 32.06 -64.26
C GLN A 331 30.52 32.25 -63.18
N THR A 332 30.21 31.83 -61.94
CA THR A 332 30.79 30.69 -61.17
C THR A 332 30.21 30.73 -59.74
N GLU A 333 29.44 29.74 -59.31
CA GLU A 333 29.85 28.52 -58.59
C GLU A 333 30.15 28.74 -57.09
N GLU A 334 29.43 27.98 -56.25
CA GLU A 334 29.89 27.28 -55.03
C GLU A 334 29.11 27.50 -53.70
N ILE A 335 28.29 26.47 -53.34
CA ILE A 335 28.17 25.69 -52.07
C ILE A 335 28.72 26.39 -50.78
N ALA A 336 28.15 26.36 -49.56
CA ALA A 336 27.59 25.27 -48.74
C ALA A 336 27.05 25.87 -47.41
N ALA A 337 25.94 25.34 -46.87
CA ALA A 337 25.86 24.47 -45.68
C ALA A 337 25.46 25.22 -44.38
#